data_AF-A0A662AUU5-F1
#
_entry.id   AF-A0A662AUU5-F1
#
_cell.length_a   1.000
_cell.length_b   1.000
_cell.length_c   1.000
_cell.angle_alpha   90.00
_cell.angle_beta   90.00
_cell.angle_gamma   90.00
#
_symmetry.space_group_name_H-M   'P 1'
#
loop_
_entity.id
_entity.type
_entity.pdbx_description
1 polymer ?
#
loop_
_entity_poly.entity_id
_entity_poly.type
_entity_poly.pdbx_seq_one_letter_code
_entity_poly.pdbx_strand_id
1 'polypeptide(L)'
;MARKSFKSGLGSLIQDSRIFSKKEEEKEEVGNDKLLFKINELNEELHLWRTGKLTEEIFTKSLKDNDLKYNKYNNSFIQIK
;
A
#
# COMPACT_ATOMS: atom_id res chain seq x y z
N MET A 1 21.74 10.88 57.60
CA MET A 1 22.31 10.73 56.24
C MET A 1 21.76 9.44 55.63
N ALA A 2 20.89 9.53 54.62
CA ALA A 2 20.43 8.40 53.82
C ALA A 2 19.95 8.93 52.45
N ARG A 3 20.72 8.66 51.39
CA ARG A 3 20.33 8.98 50.00
C ARG A 3 19.43 7.85 49.51
N LYS A 4 18.12 8.12 49.38
CA LYS A 4 17.18 7.21 48.71
C LYS A 4 17.15 7.53 47.22
N SER A 5 17.91 6.76 46.45
CA SER A 5 17.86 6.76 44.98
C SER A 5 16.62 5.98 44.54
N PHE A 6 15.65 6.65 43.90
CA PHE A 6 14.62 5.95 43.13
C PHE A 6 15.15 5.73 41.72
N LYS A 7 15.62 4.50 41.49
CA LYS A 7 16.05 4.00 40.19
C LYS A 7 14.82 3.48 39.45
N SER A 8 14.77 3.83 38.17
CA SER A 8 14.11 3.13 37.06
C SER A 8 12.59 2.92 37.13
N GLY A 9 11.87 3.67 36.30
CA GLY A 9 10.50 3.36 35.89
C GLY A 9 10.10 3.88 34.51
N LEU A 10 11.03 4.41 33.70
CA LEU A 10 10.75 4.89 32.35
C LEU A 10 11.16 3.86 31.27
N GLY A 11 11.02 2.57 31.57
CA GLY A 11 11.40 1.46 30.69
C GLY A 11 10.24 0.82 29.91
N SER A 12 9.03 1.39 29.97
CA SER A 12 7.81 0.70 29.50
C SER A 12 7.04 1.42 28.38
N LEU A 13 7.63 2.42 27.71
CA LEU A 13 6.90 3.22 26.71
C LEU A 13 7.56 3.26 25.33
N ILE A 14 8.19 2.16 24.92
CA ILE A 14 8.58 1.94 23.52
C ILE A 14 8.06 0.56 23.11
N GLN A 15 6.74 0.41 23.15
CA GLN A 15 5.98 -0.62 22.45
C GLN A 15 5.27 -0.04 21.23
N ASP A 16 5.87 0.97 20.60
CA ASP A 16 5.36 1.53 19.36
C ASP A 16 6.07 0.88 18.17
N SER A 17 5.33 -0.08 17.59
CA SER A 17 5.06 -0.10 16.14
C SER A 17 6.26 0.14 15.22
N ARG A 18 7.12 -0.87 15.07
CA ARG A 18 7.87 -1.06 13.82
C ARG A 18 7.44 -2.34 13.17
N ILE A 19 6.28 -2.24 12.51
CA ILE A 19 5.88 -3.12 11.42
C ILE A 19 7.01 -3.07 10.40
N PHE A 20 7.83 -4.12 10.42
CA PHE A 20 8.87 -4.36 9.46
C PHE A 20 8.20 -4.99 8.23
N SER A 21 7.66 -4.16 7.36
CA SER A 21 7.37 -4.54 5.97
C SER A 21 8.02 -3.51 5.07
N LYS A 22 9.30 -3.77 4.81
CA LYS A 22 10.12 -3.14 3.79
C LYS A 22 9.78 -3.81 2.45
N LYS A 23 9.19 -3.06 1.52
CA LYS A 23 9.16 -3.21 0.05
C LYS A 23 8.11 -2.22 -0.47
N GLU A 24 8.34 -1.29 -1.38
CA GLU A 24 9.46 -1.01 -2.28
C GLU A 24 9.47 0.51 -2.49
N GLU A 25 10.67 1.06 -2.64
CA GLU A 25 10.89 2.41 -3.15
C GLU A 25 10.41 2.46 -4.61
N GLU A 26 9.71 3.53 -4.99
CA GLU A 26 10.06 4.27 -6.21
C GLU A 26 9.47 5.68 -6.10
N LYS A 27 10.39 6.63 -5.87
CA LYS A 27 10.15 8.05 -6.07
C LYS A 27 10.45 8.34 -7.54
N GLU A 28 9.47 8.83 -8.29
CA GLU A 28 9.74 9.68 -9.44
C GLU A 28 8.84 10.91 -9.36
N GLU A 29 9.48 12.07 -9.21
CA GLU A 29 8.85 13.37 -9.27
C GLU A 29 8.65 13.82 -10.73
N VAL A 30 7.68 14.72 -10.90
CA VAL A 30 7.51 15.70 -11.99
C VAL A 30 6.59 15.28 -13.16
N GLY A 31 5.36 15.81 -13.13
CA GLY A 31 4.57 16.13 -14.34
C GLY A 31 3.31 15.28 -14.61
N ASN A 32 2.95 14.37 -13.72
CA ASN A 32 2.02 13.27 -14.03
C ASN A 32 0.92 13.07 -12.99
N ASP A 33 0.46 14.10 -12.28
CA ASP A 33 -0.51 13.95 -11.18
C ASP A 33 -1.72 13.10 -11.59
N LYS A 34 -2.30 13.35 -12.77
CA LYS A 34 -3.43 12.56 -13.29
C LYS A 34 -3.09 11.09 -13.52
N LEU A 35 -1.89 10.79 -14.04
CA LEU A 35 -1.44 9.42 -14.26
C LEU A 35 -1.11 8.72 -12.94
N LEU A 36 -0.54 9.45 -11.99
CA LEU A 36 -0.26 8.96 -10.64
C LEU A 36 -1.56 8.64 -9.88
N PHE A 37 -2.56 9.51 -9.95
CA PHE A 37 -3.89 9.26 -9.41
C PHE A 37 -4.51 8.00 -10.02
N LYS A 38 -4.44 7.88 -11.36
CA LYS A 38 -4.96 6.71 -12.08
C LYS A 38 -4.29 5.40 -11.66
N ILE A 39 -2.97 5.41 -11.50
CA ILE A 39 -2.20 4.24 -11.05
C ILE A 39 -2.56 3.89 -9.61
N ASN A 40 -2.71 4.89 -8.73
CA ASN A 40 -3.13 4.67 -7.36
C ASN A 40 -4.55 4.10 -7.27
N GLU A 41 -5.50 4.61 -8.06
CA GLU A 41 -6.86 4.06 -8.15
C GLU A 41 -6.84 2.58 -8.54
N LEU A 42 -6.09 2.22 -9.58
CA LEU A 42 -5.98 0.81 -10.02
C LEU A 42 -5.31 -0.08 -8.97
N ASN A 43 -4.32 0.44 -8.23
CA ASN A 43 -3.68 -0.28 -7.13
C ASN A 43 -4.62 -0.47 -5.93
N GLU A 44 -5.41 0.54 -5.59
CA GLU A 44 -6.44 0.45 -4.55
C GLU A 44 -7.52 -0.56 -4.93
N GLU A 45 -8.02 -0.53 -6.17
CA GLU A 45 -8.99 -1.50 -6.67
C GLU A 45 -8.45 -2.93 -6.63
N LEU A 46 -7.18 -3.12 -7.02
CA LEU A 46 -6.51 -4.42 -6.92
C LEU A 46 -6.37 -4.88 -5.46
N HIS A 47 -6.08 -3.96 -4.53
CA HIS A 47 -6.04 -4.26 -3.11
C HIS A 47 -7.43 -4.66 -2.58
N LEU A 48 -8.48 -3.94 -2.96
CA LEU A 48 -9.86 -4.24 -2.56
C LEU A 48 -10.33 -5.58 -3.14
N TRP A 49 -9.97 -5.90 -4.38
CA TRP A 49 -10.26 -7.21 -4.98
C TRP A 49 -9.54 -8.35 -4.26
N ARG A 50 -8.24 -8.18 -3.94
CA ARG A 50 -7.48 -9.19 -3.17
C ARG A 50 -7.99 -9.40 -1.75
N THR A 51 -8.52 -8.35 -1.13
CA THR A 51 -9.11 -8.43 0.22
C THR A 51 -10.58 -8.86 0.20
N GLY A 52 -11.15 -9.16 -0.97
CA GLY A 52 -12.54 -9.61 -1.13
C GLY A 52 -13.58 -8.52 -0.88
N LYS A 53 -13.15 -7.25 -0.78
CA LYS A 53 -14.03 -6.08 -0.59
C LYS A 53 -14.58 -5.56 -1.92
N LEU A 54 -13.94 -5.91 -3.03
CA LEU A 54 -14.39 -5.63 -4.40
C LEU A 54 -14.73 -6.94 -5.11
N THR A 55 -15.86 -6.98 -5.80
CA THR A 55 -16.24 -8.13 -6.61
C THR A 55 -15.39 -8.19 -7.89
N GLU A 56 -15.11 -9.40 -8.35
CA GLU A 56 -14.34 -9.64 -9.58
C GLU A 56 -14.98 -8.98 -10.81
N GLU A 57 -16.32 -8.92 -10.86
CA GLU A 57 -17.06 -8.22 -11.92
C GLU A 57 -16.76 -6.71 -11.96
N ILE A 58 -16.69 -6.05 -10.80
CA ILE A 58 -16.40 -4.61 -10.73
C ILE A 58 -14.95 -4.35 -11.13
N PHE A 59 -14.02 -5.17 -10.62
CA PHE A 59 -12.60 -5.06 -10.95
C PHE A 59 -12.34 -5.28 -12.45
N THR A 60 -12.92 -6.33 -13.04
CA THR A 60 -12.78 -6.62 -14.48
C THR A 60 -13.42 -5.57 -15.36
N LYS A 61 -14.53 -4.95 -14.92
CA LYS A 61 -15.14 -3.82 -15.63
C LYS A 61 -14.24 -2.58 -15.61
N SER A 62 -13.70 -2.20 -14.46
CA SER A 62 -12.76 -1.07 -14.36
C SER A 62 -11.53 -1.28 -15.23
N LEU A 63 -10.97 -2.49 -15.25
CA LEU A 63 -9.86 -2.84 -16.14
C LEU A 63 -10.23 -2.66 -17.62
N LYS A 64 -11.42 -3.10 -18.02
CA LYS A 64 -11.90 -2.96 -19.40
C LYS A 64 -12.14 -1.51 -19.80
N ASP A 65 -12.69 -0.69 -18.90
CA ASP A 65 -12.94 0.74 -19.15
C ASP A 65 -11.63 1.53 -19.34
N ASN A 66 -10.50 0.97 -18.88
CA ASN A 66 -9.16 1.54 -19.03
C ASN A 66 -8.31 0.82 -20.10
N ASP A 67 -8.89 -0.11 -20.86
CA ASP A 67 -8.19 -0.95 -21.84
C ASP A 67 -6.98 -1.70 -21.22
N LEU A 68 -7.15 -2.16 -19.98
CA LEU A 68 -6.14 -2.87 -19.21
C LEU A 68 -6.54 -4.33 -18.97
N LYS A 69 -5.53 -5.19 -18.84
CA LYS A 69 -5.63 -6.56 -18.34
C LYS A 69 -4.78 -6.72 -17.10
N TYR A 70 -5.34 -7.30 -16.05
CA TYR A 70 -4.55 -7.69 -14.91
C TYR A 70 -3.84 -9.03 -15.16
N ASN A 71 -2.51 -9.05 -14.96
CA ASN A 71 -1.70 -10.26 -14.98
C ASN A 71 -1.36 -10.69 -13.56
N LYS A 72 -1.98 -11.79 -13.13
CA LYS A 72 -1.78 -12.36 -11.80
C LYS A 72 -0.40 -12.96 -11.55
N TYR A 73 0.36 -13.29 -12.60
CA TYR A 73 1.67 -13.96 -12.44
C TYR A 73 2.76 -13.01 -11.99
N ASN A 74 2.72 -11.77 -12.46
CA ASN A 74 3.69 -10.71 -12.16
C ASN A 74 3.04 -9.53 -11.42
N ASN A 75 1.76 -9.64 -11.04
CA ASN A 75 1.00 -8.60 -10.36
C ASN A 75 1.02 -7.25 -11.08
N SER A 76 0.99 -7.27 -12.43
CA SER A 76 1.09 -6.07 -13.26
C SER A 76 -0.14 -5.88 -14.14
N PHE A 77 -0.39 -4.63 -14.55
CA PHE A 77 -1.38 -4.30 -15.56
C PHE A 77 -0.73 -4.29 -16.94
N ILE A 78 -1.43 -4.81 -17.95
CA ILE A 78 -0.99 -4.86 -19.35
C ILE A 78 -2.05 -4.12 -20.17
N GLN A 79 -1.63 -3.13 -20.97
CA GLN A 79 -2.54 -2.42 -21.85
C GLN A 79 -2.86 -3.28 -23.08
N ILE A 80 -4.16 -3.48 -23.34
CA ILE A 80 -4.66 -4.16 -24.52
C ILE A 80 -5.09 -3.07 -25.50
N LYS A 81 -4.22 -2.74 -26.44
CA LYS A 81 -4.48 -1.74 -27.48
C LYS A 81 -5.41 -2.26 -28.57
#